data_AF-A0A7K0E6Q7-F1
#
_entry.id   AF-A0A7K0E6Q7-F1
#
_cell.length_a   1.000
_cell.length_b   1.000
_cell.length_c   1.000
_cell.angle_alpha   90.00
_cell.angle_beta   90.00
_cell.angle_gamma   90.00
#
_symmetry.space_group_name_H-M   'P 1'
#
loop_
_entity.id
_entity.type
_entity.pdbx_description
1 polymer ?
#
loop_
_entity_poly.entity_id
_entity_poly.type
_entity_poly.pdbx_seq_one_letter_code
_entity_poly.pdbx_strand_id
1 'polypeptide(L)'
;MKAKNSKERLTSFLKFVTLFIVTVAMIIVAVYFNFKIPEKENQLLRNQIKTISIENEYQINFLTEMIELTEMIETLGAPGQNTSYENSRISAKIVDLEKSIPPKSTSHVYDMHMAITKLYVELQDAKIKLVTLKESEATIAEYQLAYENCKKDLTQIERELYIARKLN
;
A
#
# COMPACT_ATOMS: atom_id res chain seq x y z
N MET A 1 93.05 -14.51 6.26
CA MET A 1 92.57 -15.01 4.95
C MET A 1 91.27 -14.30 4.59
N LYS A 2 91.25 -13.49 3.53
CA LYS A 2 90.01 -12.83 3.05
C LYS A 2 89.22 -13.86 2.25
N ALA A 3 87.98 -14.14 2.64
CA ALA A 3 87.19 -15.18 2.00
C ALA A 3 87.01 -14.87 0.49
N LYS A 4 87.56 -15.74 -0.37
CA LYS A 4 87.57 -15.60 -1.85
C LYS A 4 86.16 -15.51 -2.45
N ASN A 5 85.12 -15.88 -1.69
CA ASN A 5 83.74 -15.93 -2.15
C ASN A 5 82.81 -14.79 -1.66
N SER A 6 83.37 -13.62 -1.32
CA SER A 6 82.60 -12.48 -0.81
C SER A 6 81.56 -11.93 -1.80
N LYS A 7 81.81 -12.04 -3.12
CA LYS A 7 80.90 -11.53 -4.16
C LYS A 7 79.68 -12.42 -4.36
N GLU A 8 79.85 -13.74 -4.36
CA GLU A 8 78.71 -14.67 -4.46
C GLU A 8 77.85 -14.61 -3.20
N ARG A 9 78.45 -14.46 -2.01
CA ARG A 9 77.71 -14.26 -0.76
C ARG A 9 76.83 -13.01 -0.79
N LEU A 10 77.34 -11.90 -1.30
CA LEU A 10 76.57 -10.66 -1.42
C LEU A 10 75.42 -10.83 -2.42
N THR A 11 75.67 -11.50 -3.55
CA THR A 11 74.67 -11.72 -4.60
C THR A 11 73.55 -12.64 -4.12
N SER A 12 73.88 -13.73 -3.44
CA SER A 12 72.91 -14.65 -2.83
C SER A 12 72.12 -13.98 -1.71
N PHE A 13 72.76 -13.13 -0.89
CA PHE A 13 72.08 -12.32 0.11
C PHE A 13 71.09 -11.32 -0.51
N LEU A 14 71.49 -10.63 -1.59
CA LEU A 14 70.61 -9.70 -2.29
C LEU A 14 69.40 -10.41 -2.91
N LYS A 15 69.61 -11.59 -3.52
CA LYS A 15 68.52 -12.43 -4.04
C LYS A 15 67.56 -12.86 -2.92
N PHE A 16 68.09 -13.24 -1.75
CA PHE A 16 67.29 -13.59 -0.59
C PHE A 16 66.47 -12.40 -0.07
N VAL A 17 67.09 -11.22 0.07
CA VAL A 17 66.40 -10.00 0.51
C VAL A 17 65.31 -9.59 -0.49
N THR A 18 65.58 -9.65 -1.79
CA THR A 18 64.57 -9.37 -2.82
C THR A 18 63.40 -10.35 -2.72
N LEU A 19 63.67 -11.65 -2.61
CA LEU A 19 62.62 -12.65 -2.46
C LEU A 19 61.80 -12.42 -1.19
N PHE A 20 62.46 -12.09 -0.07
CA PHE A 20 61.81 -11.79 1.20
C PHE A 20 60.91 -10.56 1.12
N ILE A 21 61.34 -9.49 0.46
CA ILE A 21 60.51 -8.30 0.25
C ILE A 21 59.28 -8.64 -0.59
N VAL A 22 59.46 -9.42 -1.67
CA VAL A 22 58.35 -9.82 -2.54
C VAL A 22 57.33 -10.68 -1.79
N THR A 23 57.77 -11.64 -0.97
CA THR A 23 56.85 -12.48 -0.20
C THR A 23 56.11 -11.69 0.88
N VAL A 24 56.80 -10.81 1.60
CA VAL A 24 56.18 -9.93 2.60
C VAL A 24 55.17 -8.99 1.94
N ALA A 25 55.50 -8.38 0.80
CA ALA A 25 54.58 -7.52 0.06
C ALA A 25 53.34 -8.31 -0.40
N MET A 26 53.52 -9.53 -0.89
CA MET A 26 52.40 -10.39 -1.30
C MET A 26 51.48 -10.76 -0.11
N ILE A 27 52.05 -11.02 1.06
CA ILE A 27 51.28 -11.27 2.30
C ILE A 27 50.50 -10.01 2.71
N ILE A 28 51.12 -8.83 2.69
CA ILE A 28 50.44 -7.57 3.04
C ILE A 28 49.28 -7.31 2.10
N VAL A 29 49.46 -7.51 0.79
CA VAL A 29 48.41 -7.36 -0.21
C VAL A 29 47.28 -8.38 0.03
N ALA A 30 47.60 -9.64 0.30
CA ALA A 30 46.61 -10.67 0.58
C ALA A 30 45.79 -10.34 1.84
N VAL A 31 46.45 -9.90 2.92
CA VAL A 31 45.78 -9.45 4.15
C VAL A 31 44.91 -8.23 3.88
N TYR A 32 45.41 -7.24 3.14
CA TYR A 32 44.64 -6.05 2.77
C TYR A 32 43.35 -6.39 2.03
N PHE A 33 43.42 -7.23 0.99
CA PHE A 33 42.23 -7.67 0.26
C PHE A 33 41.30 -8.53 1.12
N ASN A 34 41.83 -9.37 2.00
CA ASN A 34 41.04 -10.18 2.92
C ASN A 34 40.17 -9.33 3.87
N PHE A 35 40.65 -8.17 4.32
CA PHE A 35 39.86 -7.28 5.20
C PHE A 35 39.03 -6.24 4.43
N LYS A 36 39.53 -5.70 3.32
CA LYS A 36 38.86 -4.58 2.63
C LYS A 36 37.63 -5.01 1.84
N ILE A 37 37.66 -6.19 1.24
CA ILE A 37 36.53 -6.72 0.47
C ILE A 37 35.31 -6.96 1.37
N PRO A 38 35.42 -7.67 2.52
CA PRO A 38 34.30 -7.87 3.43
C PRO A 38 33.73 -6.57 4.00
N GLU A 39 34.55 -5.54 4.22
CA GLU A 39 34.05 -4.24 4.69
C GLU A 39 33.11 -3.59 3.65
N LYS A 40 33.51 -3.63 2.37
CA LYS A 40 32.71 -3.07 1.28
C LYS A 40 31.43 -3.87 1.02
N GLU A 41 31.52 -5.19 1.04
CA GLU A 41 30.35 -6.07 0.93
C GLU A 41 29.38 -5.83 2.10
N ASN A 42 29.87 -5.77 3.33
CA ASN A 42 29.04 -5.47 4.49
C ASN A 42 28.39 -4.08 4.41
N GLN A 43 29.10 -3.06 3.91
CA GLN A 43 28.52 -1.73 3.69
C GLN A 43 27.40 -1.78 2.64
N LEU A 44 27.61 -2.49 1.53
CA LEU A 44 26.61 -2.66 0.48
C LEU A 44 25.37 -3.40 0.99
N LEU A 45 25.56 -4.51 1.71
CA LEU A 45 24.48 -5.29 2.32
C LEU A 45 23.69 -4.46 3.33
N ARG A 46 24.35 -3.68 4.18
CA ARG A 46 23.68 -2.77 5.13
C ARG A 46 22.83 -1.72 4.41
N ASN A 47 23.32 -1.18 3.30
CA ASN A 47 22.55 -0.23 2.50
C ASN A 47 21.33 -0.89 1.86
N GLN A 48 21.47 -2.10 1.31
CA GLN A 48 20.34 -2.85 0.77
C GLN A 48 19.30 -3.18 1.84
N ILE A 49 19.72 -3.64 3.01
CA ILE A 49 18.83 -3.90 4.15
C ILE A 49 18.08 -2.63 4.54
N LYS A 50 18.76 -1.47 4.57
CA LYS A 50 18.12 -0.18 4.89
C LYS A 50 17.06 0.21 3.85
N THR A 51 17.32 0.00 2.57
CA THR A 51 16.34 0.26 1.51
C THR A 51 15.12 -0.66 1.67
N ILE A 52 15.35 -1.96 1.88
CA ILE A 52 14.27 -2.93 2.09
C ILE A 52 13.47 -2.61 3.35
N SER A 53 14.12 -2.18 4.44
CA SER A 53 13.41 -1.84 5.67
C SER A 53 12.50 -0.63 5.48
N ILE A 54 12.95 0.39 4.74
CA ILE A 54 12.14 1.58 4.41
C ILE A 54 10.96 1.17 3.52
N GLU A 55 11.19 0.33 2.53
CA GLU A 55 10.12 -0.15 1.64
C GLU A 55 9.09 -0.99 2.40
N ASN A 56 9.54 -1.86 3.31
CA ASN A 56 8.65 -2.68 4.13
C ASN A 56 7.82 -1.83 5.10
N GLU A 57 8.45 -0.84 5.75
CA GLU A 57 7.73 0.12 6.61
C GLU A 57 6.65 0.88 5.83
N TYR A 58 6.98 1.35 4.63
CA TYR A 58 5.99 1.96 3.73
C TYR A 58 4.85 0.98 3.39
N GLN A 59 5.16 -0.26 3.02
CA GLN A 59 4.14 -1.27 2.68
C GLN A 59 3.21 -1.58 3.86
N ILE A 60 3.75 -1.68 5.08
CA ILE A 60 2.96 -1.88 6.30
C ILE A 60 2.02 -0.69 6.51
N ASN A 61 2.53 0.54 6.44
CA ASN A 61 1.72 1.74 6.65
C ASN A 61 0.64 1.87 5.57
N PHE A 62 0.99 1.61 4.30
CA PHE A 62 0.04 1.62 3.18
C PHE A 62 -1.08 0.60 3.40
N LEU A 63 -0.75 -0.62 3.85
CA LEU A 63 -1.73 -1.65 4.17
C LEU A 63 -2.64 -1.25 5.33
N THR A 64 -2.10 -0.64 6.38
CA THR A 64 -2.90 -0.15 7.51
C THR A 64 -3.92 0.89 7.05
N GLU A 65 -3.50 1.87 6.25
CA GLU A 65 -4.38 2.90 5.69
C GLU A 65 -5.47 2.28 4.79
N MET A 66 -5.14 1.25 4.01
CA MET A 66 -6.10 0.49 3.20
C MET A 66 -7.16 -0.22 4.06
N ILE A 67 -6.76 -0.86 5.16
CA ILE A 67 -7.68 -1.55 6.07
C ILE A 67 -8.65 -0.53 6.68
N GLU A 68 -8.14 0.59 7.19
CA GLU A 68 -8.96 1.67 7.73
C GLU A 68 -9.96 2.22 6.70
N LEU A 69 -9.49 2.49 5.47
CA LEU A 69 -10.35 2.91 4.36
C LEU A 69 -11.47 1.90 4.07
N THR A 70 -11.15 0.62 4.10
CA THR A 70 -12.13 -0.46 3.87
C THR A 70 -13.21 -0.43 4.94
N GLU A 71 -12.84 -0.34 6.22
CA GLU A 71 -13.80 -0.25 7.33
C GLU A 71 -14.68 1.01 7.23
N MET A 72 -14.09 2.15 6.85
CA MET A 72 -14.85 3.40 6.64
C MET A 72 -15.88 3.26 5.51
N ILE A 73 -15.50 2.63 4.39
CA ILE A 73 -16.42 2.40 3.27
C ILE A 73 -17.50 1.38 3.65
N GLU A 74 -17.16 0.32 4.38
CA GLU A 74 -18.15 -0.67 4.82
C GLU A 74 -19.22 -0.07 5.73
N THR A 75 -18.81 0.81 6.63
CA THR A 75 -19.68 1.51 7.59
C THR A 75 -20.45 2.69 6.99
N LEU A 76 -20.12 3.11 5.75
CA LEU A 76 -20.84 4.19 5.06
C LEU A 76 -22.32 3.86 4.88
N GLY A 77 -23.19 4.77 5.32
CA GLY A 77 -24.64 4.61 5.30
C GLY A 77 -25.20 3.85 6.51
N ALA A 78 -24.42 3.71 7.59
CA ALA A 78 -24.92 3.20 8.87
C ALA A 78 -25.99 4.15 9.47
N PRO A 79 -27.02 3.61 10.15
CA PRO A 79 -28.06 4.43 10.77
C PRO A 79 -27.47 5.41 11.78
N GLY A 80 -27.94 6.67 11.75
CA GLY A 80 -27.51 7.72 12.69
C GLY A 80 -26.21 8.43 12.31
N GLN A 81 -25.60 8.11 11.17
CA GLN A 81 -24.44 8.84 10.64
C GLN A 81 -24.84 9.82 9.53
N ASN A 82 -24.07 10.90 9.39
CA ASN A 82 -24.21 11.81 8.25
C ASN A 82 -23.41 11.25 7.07
N THR A 83 -24.09 10.62 6.13
CA THR A 83 -23.49 10.00 4.93
C THR A 83 -22.64 10.98 4.13
N SER A 84 -23.03 12.26 4.02
CA SER A 84 -22.26 13.28 3.27
C SER A 84 -20.94 13.63 3.96
N TYR A 85 -20.96 13.74 5.29
CA TYR A 85 -19.76 13.99 6.09
C TYR A 85 -18.78 12.80 6.02
N GLU A 86 -19.27 11.58 6.24
CA GLU A 86 -18.44 10.37 6.15
C GLU A 86 -17.88 10.18 4.74
N ASN A 87 -18.67 10.46 3.71
CA ASN A 87 -18.19 10.43 2.33
C ASN A 87 -17.04 11.41 2.08
N SER A 88 -17.12 12.61 2.65
CA SER A 88 -16.05 13.62 2.53
C SER A 88 -14.78 13.17 3.24
N ARG A 89 -14.92 12.52 4.40
CA ARG A 89 -13.78 11.96 5.15
C ARG A 89 -13.09 10.82 4.39
N ILE A 90 -13.86 9.90 3.83
CA ILE A 90 -13.33 8.81 3.00
C ILE A 90 -12.57 9.40 1.81
N SER A 91 -13.15 10.37 1.11
CA SER A 91 -12.51 11.04 -0.04
C SER A 91 -11.17 11.67 0.35
N ALA A 92 -11.11 12.36 1.49
CA ALA A 92 -9.87 12.96 1.98
C ALA A 92 -8.80 11.90 2.29
N LYS A 93 -9.19 10.80 2.93
CA LYS A 93 -8.30 9.68 3.28
C LYS A 93 -7.76 8.97 2.03
N ILE A 94 -8.56 8.82 0.97
CA ILE A 94 -8.10 8.29 -0.33
C ILE A 94 -7.05 9.21 -0.95
N VAL A 95 -7.29 10.53 -0.93
CA VAL A 95 -6.33 11.52 -1.45
C VAL A 95 -5.02 11.48 -0.64
N ASP A 96 -5.10 11.29 0.67
CA ASP A 96 -3.90 11.18 1.51
C ASP A 96 -3.15 9.86 1.25
N LEU A 97 -3.86 8.75 1.01
CA LEU A 97 -3.27 7.50 0.54
C LEU A 97 -2.54 7.71 -0.80
N GLU A 98 -3.13 8.43 -1.75
CA GLU A 98 -2.52 8.76 -3.05
C GLU A 98 -1.22 9.54 -2.88
N LYS A 99 -1.22 10.57 -2.03
CA LYS A 99 -0.03 11.40 -1.75
C LYS A 99 1.08 10.61 -1.07
N SER A 100 0.74 9.57 -0.30
CA SER A 100 1.73 8.73 0.37
C SER A 100 2.57 7.90 -0.60
N ILE A 101 2.06 7.68 -1.82
CA ILE A 101 2.72 6.86 -2.83
C ILE A 101 4.02 7.54 -3.27
N PRO A 102 5.19 6.85 -3.14
CA PRO A 102 6.46 7.39 -3.58
C PRO A 102 6.42 7.81 -5.06
N PRO A 103 7.14 8.87 -5.45
CA PRO A 103 7.13 9.36 -6.82
C PRO A 103 7.53 8.24 -7.80
N LYS A 104 6.94 8.30 -8.99
CA LYS A 104 7.07 7.28 -10.04
C LYS A 104 8.53 6.89 -10.28
N SER A 105 8.94 5.78 -9.68
CA SER A 105 10.13 5.07 -10.09
C SER A 105 9.80 4.24 -11.33
N THR A 106 10.79 3.76 -12.06
CA THR A 106 10.63 2.85 -13.20
C THR A 106 10.04 1.47 -12.83
N SER A 107 9.49 1.32 -11.62
CA SER A 107 8.97 0.08 -11.05
C SER A 107 7.45 -0.02 -11.20
N HIS A 108 6.97 -1.23 -11.52
CA HIS A 108 5.56 -1.59 -11.58
C HIS A 108 4.80 -1.38 -10.25
N VAL A 109 5.52 -1.22 -9.14
CA VAL A 109 4.97 -1.00 -7.80
C VAL A 109 4.20 0.32 -7.70
N TYR A 110 4.68 1.38 -8.36
CA TYR A 110 3.95 2.67 -8.39
C TYR A 110 2.57 2.53 -9.04
N ASP A 111 2.54 1.92 -10.23
CA ASP A 111 1.30 1.72 -10.98
C ASP A 111 0.33 0.80 -10.22
N MET A 112 0.85 -0.18 -9.47
CA MET A 112 0.06 -1.03 -8.57
C MET A 112 -0.61 -0.23 -7.45
N HIS A 113 0.14 0.59 -6.69
CA HIS A 113 -0.46 1.40 -5.63
C HIS A 113 -1.48 2.39 -6.18
N MET A 114 -1.22 2.99 -7.34
CA MET A 114 -2.15 3.90 -7.99
C MET A 114 -3.45 3.19 -8.41
N ALA A 115 -3.34 1.97 -8.96
CA ALA A 115 -4.50 1.16 -9.32
C ALA A 115 -5.35 0.80 -8.08
N ILE A 116 -4.70 0.51 -6.95
CA ILE A 116 -5.39 0.24 -5.67
C ILE A 116 -6.12 1.50 -5.19
N THR A 117 -5.48 2.66 -5.17
CA THR A 117 -6.13 3.92 -4.78
C THR A 117 -7.34 4.22 -5.66
N LYS A 118 -7.22 4.00 -6.97
CA LYS A 118 -8.35 4.14 -7.90
C LYS A 118 -9.49 3.17 -7.58
N LEU A 119 -9.18 1.91 -7.24
CA LEU A 119 -10.18 0.94 -6.82
C LEU A 119 -10.98 1.43 -5.61
N TYR A 120 -10.34 2.10 -4.65
CA TYR A 120 -11.04 2.67 -3.50
C TYR A 120 -12.01 3.79 -3.87
N VAL A 121 -11.68 4.63 -4.87
CA VAL A 121 -12.63 5.60 -5.43
C VAL A 121 -13.84 4.90 -6.03
N GLU A 122 -13.61 3.87 -6.85
CA GLU A 122 -14.68 3.09 -7.48
C GLU A 122 -15.55 2.37 -6.43
N LEU A 123 -14.94 1.84 -5.37
CA LEU A 123 -15.63 1.16 -4.28
C LEU A 123 -16.49 2.13 -3.47
N GLN A 124 -15.97 3.32 -3.17
CA GLN A 124 -16.70 4.40 -2.51
C GLN A 124 -17.94 4.78 -3.34
N ASP A 125 -17.76 5.05 -4.64
CA ASP A 125 -18.86 5.38 -5.54
C ASP A 125 -19.93 4.29 -5.61
N ALA A 126 -19.50 3.02 -5.71
CA ALA A 126 -20.40 1.87 -5.68
C ALA A 126 -21.19 1.80 -4.37
N LYS A 127 -20.54 2.03 -3.23
CA LYS A 127 -21.20 2.02 -1.92
C LYS A 127 -22.23 3.13 -1.78
N ILE A 128 -21.92 4.35 -2.22
CA ILE A 128 -22.88 5.47 -2.22
C ILE A 128 -24.13 5.09 -3.02
N LYS A 129 -23.94 4.56 -4.23
CA LYS A 129 -25.07 4.11 -5.08
C LYS A 129 -25.92 3.05 -4.38
N LEU A 130 -25.30 2.09 -3.70
CA LEU A 130 -26.02 1.08 -2.94
C LEU A 130 -26.85 1.67 -1.79
N VAL A 131 -26.31 2.65 -1.06
CA VAL A 131 -27.04 3.34 0.01
C VAL A 131 -28.26 4.07 -0.57
N THR A 132 -28.09 4.84 -1.65
CA THR A 132 -29.19 5.56 -2.31
C THR A 132 -30.25 4.61 -2.87
N LEU A 133 -29.85 3.48 -3.45
CA LEU A 133 -30.80 2.48 -3.95
C LEU A 133 -31.63 1.87 -2.83
N LYS A 134 -31.01 1.56 -1.68
CA LYS A 134 -31.71 1.04 -0.51
C LYS A 134 -32.73 2.02 0.05
N GLU A 135 -32.39 3.31 0.09
CA GLU A 135 -33.35 4.37 0.46
C GLU A 135 -34.52 4.45 -0.52
N SER A 136 -34.22 4.42 -1.83
CA SER A 136 -35.27 4.42 -2.87
C SER A 136 -36.20 3.21 -2.78
N GLU A 137 -35.68 2.02 -2.46
CA GLU A 137 -36.48 0.81 -2.29
C GLU A 137 -37.45 0.95 -1.10
N ALA A 138 -36.99 1.52 0.01
CA ALA A 138 -37.84 1.80 1.17
C ALA A 138 -38.98 2.78 0.81
N THR A 139 -38.67 3.84 0.07
CA THR A 139 -39.68 4.81 -0.40
C THR A 139 -40.69 4.17 -1.36
N ILE A 140 -40.24 3.28 -2.26
CA ILE A 140 -41.14 2.56 -3.17
C ILE A 140 -42.10 1.67 -2.38
N ALA A 141 -41.60 0.94 -1.37
CA ALA A 141 -42.44 0.09 -0.53
C ALA A 141 -43.50 0.91 0.23
N GLU A 142 -43.14 2.09 0.74
CA GLU A 142 -44.06 3.02 1.39
C GLU A 142 -45.16 3.50 0.42
N TYR A 143 -44.80 3.92 -0.80
CA TYR A 143 -45.78 4.34 -1.80
C TYR A 143 -46.69 3.22 -2.28
N GLN A 144 -46.18 1.99 -2.40
CA GLN A 144 -47.00 0.82 -2.73
C GLN A 144 -48.06 0.56 -1.65
N LEU A 145 -47.67 0.67 -0.38
CA LEU A 145 -48.60 0.49 0.74
C LEU A 145 -49.66 1.61 0.79
N ALA A 146 -49.24 2.86 0.58
CA ALA A 146 -50.17 4.00 0.51
C ALA A 146 -51.16 3.86 -0.66
N TYR A 147 -50.69 3.40 -1.82
CA TYR A 147 -51.53 3.15 -2.99
C TYR A 147 -52.57 2.06 -2.72
N GLU A 148 -52.17 0.93 -2.13
CA GLU A 148 -53.09 -0.17 -1.79
C GLU A 148 -54.14 0.26 -0.76
N ASN A 149 -53.76 1.08 0.22
CA ASN A 149 -54.71 1.63 1.19
C ASN A 149 -55.69 2.60 0.53
N CYS A 150 -55.21 3.55 -0.27
CA CYS A 150 -56.04 4.49 -1.00
C CYS A 150 -57.03 3.77 -1.93
N LYS A 151 -56.57 2.72 -2.62
CA LYS A 151 -57.42 1.87 -3.46
C LYS A 151 -58.52 1.17 -2.66
N LYS A 152 -58.20 0.63 -1.48
CA LYS A 152 -59.21 0.01 -0.59
C LYS A 152 -60.25 1.03 -0.14
N ASP A 153 -59.81 2.20 0.30
CA ASP A 153 -60.69 3.29 0.75
C ASP A 153 -61.63 3.74 -0.37
N LEU A 154 -61.10 3.91 -1.59
CA LEU A 154 -61.88 4.30 -2.76
C LEU A 154 -62.94 3.24 -3.10
N THR A 155 -62.55 1.96 -3.06
CA THR A 155 -63.49 0.84 -3.28
C THR A 155 -64.58 0.80 -2.20
N GLN A 156 -64.24 1.14 -0.95
CA GLN A 156 -65.20 1.21 0.14
C GLN A 156 -66.18 2.38 -0.05
N ILE A 157 -65.66 3.58 -0.35
CA ILE A 157 -66.48 4.76 -0.61
C ILE A 157 -67.43 4.51 -1.79
N GLU A 158 -66.97 3.89 -2.88
CA GLU A 158 -67.81 3.53 -4.02
C GLU A 158 -68.97 2.61 -3.63
N ARG A 159 -68.70 1.61 -2.76
CA ARG A 159 -69.75 0.72 -2.24
C ARG A 159 -70.76 1.48 -1.39
N GLU A 160 -70.29 2.35 -0.49
CA GLU A 160 -71.15 3.17 0.37
C GLU A 160 -72.02 4.12 -0.47
N LEU A 161 -71.45 4.77 -1.48
CA LEU A 161 -72.16 5.65 -2.42
C LEU A 161 -73.23 4.90 -3.22
N TYR A 162 -72.93 3.68 -3.67
CA TYR A 162 -73.88 2.83 -4.37
C TYR A 162 -75.08 2.44 -3.48
N ILE A 163 -74.82 2.10 -2.22
CA ILE A 163 -75.88 1.80 -1.24
C ILE A 163 -76.75 3.05 -0.98
N ALA A 164 -76.13 4.21 -0.74
CA ALA A 164 -76.84 5.47 -0.50
C ALA A 164 -77.73 5.89 -1.69
N ARG A 165 -77.26 5.65 -2.93
CA ARG A 165 -78.05 5.91 -4.15
C ARG A 165 -79.22 4.97 -4.38
N LYS A 166 -79.24 3.78 -3.74
CA LYS A 166 -80.35 2.82 -3.83
C LYS A 166 -81.41 2.98 -2.74
N LEU A 167 -81.06 3.67 -1.65
CA LEU A 167 -81.95 3.92 -0.50
C LEU A 167 -82.76 5.22 -0.64
N ASN A 168 -82.35 6.11 -1.54
CA ASN A 168 -83.14 7.24 -2.04
C ASN A 168 -83.80 6.88 -3.38
#